data_AF-A0A1I8A9C2-F1
#
_entry.id   AF-A0A1I8A9C2-F1
#
_cell.length_a   1.000
_cell.length_b   1.000
_cell.length_c   1.000
_cell.angle_alpha   90.00
_cell.angle_beta   90.00
_cell.angle_gamma   90.00
#
_symmetry.space_group_name_H-M   'P 1'
#
loop_
_entity.id
_entity.type
_entity.pdbx_description
1 polymer ?
#
loop_
_entity_poly.entity_id
_entity_poly.type
_entity_poly.pdbx_seq_one_letter_code
_entity_poly.pdbx_strand_id
1 'polypeptide(L)'
;MMTRTYEKISETQKEWKRQWAQVILMLEQSLKPHERLMAMLKYSRPIRADKTRRAFVVRQRVPGRRQKKEKGAREKERQKTKMDARMKREKFLESHLRTVGFLPVRRSSNYSSDQGSEFKC
;
A
#
# COMPACT_ATOMS: atom_id res chain seq x y z
N MET A 1 16.23 -52.22 -7.62
CA MET A 1 15.12 -51.84 -8.52
C MET A 1 13.75 -51.73 -7.84
N MET A 2 13.63 -51.69 -6.50
CA MET A 2 12.37 -51.26 -5.83
C MET A 2 12.66 -50.18 -4.77
N THR A 3 13.85 -50.24 -4.17
CA THR A 3 14.32 -49.25 -3.19
C THR A 3 14.43 -47.84 -3.79
N ARG A 4 15.02 -47.71 -5.00
CA ARG A 4 15.14 -46.43 -5.71
C ARG A 4 13.80 -45.79 -6.08
N THR A 5 12.72 -46.57 -6.23
CA THR A 5 11.38 -46.03 -6.52
C THR A 5 10.70 -45.55 -5.24
N TYR A 6 10.89 -46.24 -4.11
CA TYR A 6 10.39 -45.76 -2.82
C TYR A 6 11.06 -44.45 -2.39
N GLU A 7 12.37 -44.34 -2.57
CA GLU A 7 13.14 -43.11 -2.31
C GLU A 7 12.53 -41.93 -3.09
N LYS A 8 12.36 -42.06 -4.41
CA LYS A 8 11.72 -41.04 -5.25
C LYS A 8 10.28 -40.69 -4.83
N ILE A 9 9.46 -41.68 -4.47
CA ILE A 9 8.08 -41.43 -4.02
C ILE A 9 8.08 -40.66 -2.70
N SER A 10 8.98 -41.01 -1.78
CA SER A 10 9.11 -40.32 -0.49
C SER A 10 9.63 -38.88 -0.61
N GLU A 11 10.48 -38.61 -1.61
CA GLU A 11 10.92 -37.26 -1.97
C GLU A 11 9.76 -36.41 -2.51
N THR A 12 8.75 -37.04 -3.12
CA THR A 12 7.61 -36.36 -3.73
C THR A 12 6.64 -35.86 -2.66
N GLN A 13 6.90 -34.67 -2.12
CA GLN A 13 6.07 -34.07 -1.09
C GLN A 13 4.76 -33.52 -1.67
N LYS A 14 3.64 -33.75 -0.96
CA LYS A 14 2.28 -33.22 -1.26
C LYS A 14 1.58 -33.81 -2.49
N GLU A 15 2.05 -34.93 -3.03
CA GLU A 15 1.40 -35.60 -4.16
C GLU A 15 -0.06 -35.98 -3.85
N TRP A 16 -0.33 -36.46 -2.63
CA TRP A 16 -1.69 -36.71 -2.16
C TRP A 16 -2.59 -35.47 -2.22
N LYS A 17 -2.06 -34.26 -1.96
CA LYS A 17 -2.84 -33.02 -2.05
C LYS A 17 -3.17 -32.67 -3.49
N ARG A 18 -2.23 -32.94 -4.41
CA ARG A 18 -2.42 -32.75 -5.85
C ARG A 18 -3.52 -33.67 -6.36
N GLN A 19 -3.46 -34.94 -6.00
CA GLN A 19 -4.47 -35.94 -6.37
C GLN A 19 -5.84 -35.58 -5.79
N TRP A 20 -5.90 -35.16 -4.53
CA TRP A 20 -7.14 -34.69 -3.90
C TRP A 20 -7.73 -33.47 -4.61
N ALA A 21 -6.91 -32.47 -4.95
CA ALA A 21 -7.37 -31.32 -5.70
C ALA A 21 -7.92 -31.70 -7.09
N GLN A 22 -7.30 -32.68 -7.75
CA GLN A 22 -7.76 -33.20 -9.03
C GLN A 22 -9.14 -33.88 -8.92
N VAL A 23 -9.37 -34.67 -7.87
CA VAL A 23 -10.68 -35.28 -7.61
C VAL A 23 -11.75 -34.22 -7.37
N ILE A 24 -11.46 -33.21 -6.54
CA ILE A 24 -12.41 -32.12 -6.26
C ILE A 24 -12.77 -31.37 -7.54
N LEU A 25 -11.78 -31.03 -8.37
CA LEU A 25 -12.00 -30.32 -9.63
C LEU A 25 -12.88 -31.12 -10.59
N MET A 26 -12.63 -32.42 -10.71
CA MET A 26 -13.43 -33.31 -11.56
C MET A 26 -14.90 -33.37 -11.09
N LEU A 27 -15.13 -33.42 -9.77
CA LEU A 27 -16.47 -33.39 -9.19
C LEU A 27 -17.17 -32.04 -9.42
N GLU A 28 -16.46 -30.93 -9.27
CA GLU A 28 -17.03 -29.60 -9.54
C GLU A 28 -17.45 -29.43 -11.01
N GLN A 29 -16.69 -30.03 -11.93
CA GLN A 29 -16.98 -30.01 -13.36
C GLN A 29 -18.15 -30.90 -13.77
N SER A 30 -18.36 -32.04 -13.10
CA SER A 30 -19.46 -32.96 -13.40
C SER A 30 -20.82 -32.50 -12.84
N LEU A 31 -20.83 -31.57 -11.87
CA LEU A 31 -22.07 -30.96 -11.35
C LEU A 31 -22.80 -30.10 -12.38
N LYS A 32 -24.14 -30.08 -12.28
CA LYS A 32 -24.97 -29.18 -13.10
C LYS A 32 -24.70 -27.71 -12.77
N PRO A 33 -24.84 -26.77 -13.72
CA PRO A 33 -24.56 -25.35 -13.48
C PRO A 33 -25.31 -24.74 -12.29
N HIS A 34 -26.56 -25.16 -12.06
CA HIS A 34 -27.38 -24.72 -10.94
C HIS A 34 -26.80 -25.15 -9.59
N GLU A 35 -26.41 -26.42 -9.45
CA GLU A 35 -25.82 -26.97 -8.22
C GLU A 35 -24.46 -26.34 -7.92
N ARG A 36 -23.65 -26.12 -8.96
CA ARG A 36 -22.37 -25.41 -8.86
C ARG A 36 -22.55 -23.98 -8.35
N LEU A 37 -23.56 -23.26 -8.85
CA LEU A 37 -23.89 -21.92 -8.37
C LEU A 37 -24.27 -21.93 -6.88
N MET A 38 -25.10 -22.90 -6.45
CA MET A 38 -25.47 -23.04 -5.04
C MET A 38 -24.28 -23.33 -4.14
N ALA A 39 -23.36 -24.20 -4.57
CA ALA A 39 -22.11 -24.46 -3.87
C ALA A 39 -21.25 -23.18 -3.75
N MET A 40 -21.08 -22.42 -4.84
CA MET A 40 -20.36 -21.14 -4.82
C MET A 40 -20.97 -20.13 -3.84
N LEU A 41 -22.30 -20.03 -3.79
CA LEU A 41 -23.01 -19.14 -2.86
C LEU A 41 -22.84 -19.57 -1.40
N LYS A 42 -22.71 -20.88 -1.13
CA LYS A 42 -22.49 -21.43 0.21
C LYS A 42 -21.11 -21.08 0.76
N TYR A 43 -20.07 -21.08 -0.08
CA TYR A 43 -18.69 -20.82 0.36
C TYR A 43 -18.27 -19.34 0.26
N SER A 44 -18.95 -18.54 -0.57
CA SER A 44 -18.66 -17.12 -0.73
C SER A 44 -19.36 -16.24 0.32
N ARG A 45 -18.74 -15.12 0.67
CA ARG A 45 -19.32 -14.11 1.56
C ARG A 45 -19.50 -12.77 0.83
N PRO A 46 -20.55 -11.99 1.12
CA PRO A 46 -20.74 -10.67 0.54
C PRO A 46 -19.62 -9.72 0.99
N ILE A 47 -19.17 -8.87 0.08
CA ILE A 47 -18.12 -7.89 0.31
C ILE A 47 -18.80 -6.57 0.69
N ARG A 48 -18.71 -6.19 1.98
CA ARG A 48 -19.35 -4.99 2.56
C ARG A 48 -20.89 -5.04 2.47
N ALA A 49 -21.54 -3.88 2.37
CA ALA A 49 -23.00 -3.72 2.35
C ALA A 49 -23.65 -4.20 1.04
N ASP A 50 -22.87 -4.34 -0.03
CA ASP A 50 -23.37 -4.72 -1.34
C ASP A 50 -23.53 -6.25 -1.42
N LYS A 51 -24.78 -6.73 -1.36
CA LYS A 51 -25.13 -8.16 -1.40
C LYS A 51 -24.81 -8.84 -2.74
N THR A 52 -24.57 -8.05 -3.78
CA THR A 52 -24.29 -8.49 -5.16
C THR A 52 -22.84 -8.92 -5.35
N ARG A 53 -21.89 -8.27 -4.66
CA ARG A 53 -20.46 -8.58 -4.79
C ARG A 53 -20.06 -9.59 -3.72
N ARG A 54 -19.66 -10.79 -4.13
CA ARG A 54 -19.27 -11.88 -3.23
C ARG A 54 -17.82 -12.30 -3.47
N ALA A 55 -17.12 -12.69 -2.41
CA ALA A 55 -15.76 -13.22 -2.48
C ALA A 55 -15.58 -14.43 -1.57
N PHE A 56 -14.65 -15.30 -1.95
CA PHE A 56 -14.14 -16.37 -1.10
C PHE A 56 -13.03 -15.82 -0.20
N VAL A 57 -13.30 -15.72 1.11
CA VAL A 57 -12.37 -15.11 2.07
C VAL A 57 -11.52 -16.19 2.73
N VAL A 58 -10.25 -16.29 2.33
CA VAL A 58 -9.27 -17.19 2.93
C VAL A 58 -8.42 -16.45 3.96
N ARG A 59 -8.42 -16.94 5.20
CA ARG A 59 -7.50 -16.43 6.24
C ARG A 59 -6.26 -17.30 6.28
N GLN A 60 -5.16 -16.81 5.70
CA GLN A 60 -3.87 -17.46 5.83
C GLN A 60 -3.33 -17.26 7.25
N ARG A 61 -3.23 -18.34 8.03
CA ARG A 61 -2.52 -18.31 9.32
C ARG A 61 -1.02 -18.33 9.05
N VAL A 62 -0.44 -17.14 8.95
CA VAL A 62 1.01 -17.00 8.84
C VAL A 62 1.62 -17.27 10.24
N PRO A 63 2.63 -18.14 10.41
CA PRO A 63 3.26 -18.35 11.72
C PRO A 63 3.89 -17.05 12.24
N GLY A 64 3.82 -16.80 13.54
CA GLY A 64 4.05 -15.48 14.17
C GLY A 64 5.36 -14.77 13.81
N ARG A 65 6.43 -15.50 13.44
CA ARG A 65 7.70 -14.93 12.99
C ARG A 65 7.60 -14.21 11.63
N ARG A 66 6.79 -14.74 10.69
CA ARG A 66 6.56 -14.10 9.38
C ARG A 66 5.58 -12.94 9.48
N GLN A 67 4.57 -13.02 10.36
CA GLN A 67 3.63 -11.91 10.60
C GLN A 67 4.32 -10.62 11.08
N LYS A 68 5.32 -10.71 11.98
CA LYS A 68 6.06 -9.53 12.45
C LYS A 68 6.84 -8.85 11.32
N LYS A 69 7.47 -9.64 10.44
CA LYS A 69 8.20 -9.11 9.27
C LYS A 69 7.27 -8.43 8.28
N GLU A 70 6.13 -9.04 7.98
CA GLU A 70 5.17 -8.55 6.99
C GLU A 70 4.42 -7.31 7.50
N LYS A 71 4.02 -7.29 8.79
CA LYS A 71 3.47 -6.09 9.44
C LYS A 71 4.49 -4.95 9.48
N GLY A 72 5.74 -5.25 9.85
CA GLY A 72 6.82 -4.26 9.87
C GLY A 72 7.15 -3.69 8.50
N ALA A 73 7.12 -4.50 7.43
CA ALA A 73 7.30 -4.02 6.06
C ALA A 73 6.18 -3.08 5.64
N ARG A 74 4.93 -3.45 5.92
CA ARG A 74 3.74 -2.64 5.60
C ARG A 74 3.69 -1.32 6.37
N GLU A 75 4.21 -1.30 7.59
CA GLU A 75 4.32 -0.10 8.41
C GLU A 75 5.44 0.83 7.94
N LYS A 76 6.60 0.29 7.56
CA LYS A 76 7.69 1.05 6.94
C LYS A 76 7.26 1.70 5.62
N GLU A 77 6.47 0.99 4.81
CA GLU A 77 5.91 1.53 3.57
C GLU A 77 4.91 2.68 3.85
N ARG A 78 4.06 2.54 4.87
CA ARG A 78 3.18 3.62 5.35
C ARG A 78 3.96 4.83 5.88
N GLN A 79 5.10 4.63 6.53
CA GLN A 79 5.94 5.73 7.00
C GLN A 79 6.66 6.42 5.84
N LYS A 80 7.21 5.65 4.89
CA LYS A 80 7.87 6.19 3.70
C LYS A 80 6.93 7.06 2.87
N THR A 81 5.72 6.56 2.58
CA THR A 81 4.70 7.32 1.85
C THR A 81 4.30 8.63 2.55
N LYS A 82 4.21 8.65 3.89
CA LYS A 82 3.98 9.87 4.67
C LYS A 82 5.15 10.86 4.58
N MET A 83 6.39 10.38 4.69
CA MET A 83 7.60 11.20 4.59
C MET A 83 7.75 11.80 3.18
N ASP A 84 7.50 11.01 2.14
CA ASP A 84 7.52 11.45 0.75
C ASP A 84 6.45 12.52 0.49
N ALA A 85 5.25 12.38 1.05
CA ALA A 85 4.20 13.40 0.97
C ALA A 85 4.59 14.70 1.69
N ARG A 86 5.28 14.60 2.84
CA ARG A 86 5.79 15.77 3.58
C ARG A 86 6.89 16.50 2.79
N MET A 87 7.87 15.77 2.26
CA MET A 87 8.95 16.33 1.44
C MET A 87 8.41 17.02 0.19
N LYS A 88 7.39 16.45 -0.47
CA LYS A 88 6.71 17.10 -1.59
C LYS A 88 6.04 18.42 -1.17
N ARG A 89 5.42 18.45 0.02
CA ARG A 89 4.78 19.65 0.56
C ARG A 89 5.79 20.74 0.90
N GLU A 90 6.91 20.40 1.54
CA GLU A 90 7.99 21.35 1.86
C GLU A 90 8.63 21.92 0.59
N LYS A 91 8.93 21.07 -0.41
CA LYS A 91 9.42 21.54 -1.73
C LYS A 91 8.43 22.45 -2.45
N PHE A 92 7.14 22.14 -2.37
CA PHE A 92 6.08 22.98 -2.93
C PHE A 92 6.05 24.36 -2.25
N LEU A 93 6.06 24.41 -0.92
CA LEU A 93 6.15 25.67 -0.18
C LEU A 93 7.43 26.45 -0.51
N GLU A 94 8.58 25.79 -0.60
CA GLU A 94 9.84 26.46 -0.91
C GLU A 94 9.85 27.03 -2.33
N SER A 95 9.32 26.28 -3.31
CA SER A 95 9.14 26.81 -4.68
C SER A 95 8.20 28.01 -4.72
N HIS A 96 7.15 28.01 -3.90
CA HIS A 96 6.21 29.11 -3.79
C HIS A 96 6.86 30.34 -3.14
N LEU A 97 7.60 30.16 -2.05
CA LEU A 97 8.35 31.23 -1.38
C LEU A 97 9.45 31.83 -2.27
N ARG A 98 10.05 31.05 -3.18
CA ARG A 98 11.01 31.58 -4.17
C ARG A 98 10.34 32.37 -5.30
N THR A 99 9.07 32.11 -5.60
CA THR A 99 8.31 32.86 -6.61
C THR A 99 7.74 34.16 -6.06
N VAL A 100 7.37 34.23 -4.78
CA VAL A 100 7.03 35.48 -4.07
C VAL A 100 8.28 36.04 -3.38
N GLY A 101 9.09 36.80 -4.14
CA GLY A 101 10.33 37.41 -3.67
C GLY A 101 10.16 38.26 -2.40
N PHE A 102 11.04 38.01 -1.44
CA PHE A 102 11.21 38.77 -0.20
C PHE A 102 11.79 40.16 -0.52
N LEU A 103 10.97 41.22 -0.48
CA LEU A 103 11.46 42.60 -0.46
C LEU A 103 11.82 42.96 0.99
N PRO A 104 13.09 43.30 1.32
CA PRO A 104 13.43 43.79 2.64
C PRO A 104 12.86 45.20 2.83
N VAL A 105 12.05 45.39 3.86
CA VAL A 105 11.53 46.71 4.28
C VAL A 105 12.71 47.59 4.71
N ARG A 106 13.05 48.59 3.89
CA ARG A 106 14.06 49.61 4.22
C ARG A 106 13.55 50.49 5.37
N ARG A 107 14.30 50.52 6.47
CA ARG A 107 14.12 51.44 7.60
C ARG A 107 14.60 52.84 7.17
N SER A 108 13.71 53.81 7.09
CA SER A 108 14.06 55.21 6.80
C SER A 108 14.61 55.90 8.05
N SER A 109 15.86 56.37 7.96
CA SER A 109 16.50 57.28 8.92
C SER A 109 16.57 58.64 8.25
N ASN A 110 15.81 59.61 8.74
CA ASN A 110 15.83 60.99 8.25
C ASN A 110 17.02 61.74 8.87
N TYR A 111 17.88 62.31 8.02
CA TYR A 111 18.82 63.36 8.40
C TYR A 111 18.90 64.35 7.22
N SER A 112 18.21 65.48 7.34
CA SER A 112 18.25 66.59 6.38
C SER A 112 19.17 67.64 6.96
N SER A 113 20.32 67.86 6.31
CA SER A 113 21.21 68.98 6.58
C SER A 113 20.97 70.02 5.48
N ASP A 114 20.20 71.06 5.78
CA ASP A 114 20.20 72.30 5.00
C ASP A 114 21.08 73.31 5.72
N GLN A 115 22.25 73.59 5.12
CA GLN A 115 23.11 74.71 5.47
C GLN A 115 22.88 75.85 4.48
N GLY A 116 22.97 77.07 4.99
CA GLY A 116 23.34 78.27 4.22
C GLY A 116 22.13 79.09 3.74
N SER A 117 21.68 80.11 4.47
CA SER A 117 22.31 81.43 4.68
C SER A 117 22.00 82.42 3.56
N GLU A 118 21.30 83.50 3.93
CA GLU A 118 21.44 84.89 3.48
C GLU A 118 20.08 85.59 3.43
N PHE A 119 19.88 86.85 3.82
CA PHE A 119 20.54 87.83 4.68
C PHE A 119 19.66 89.08 4.46
N LYS A 120 19.24 89.79 5.54
CA LYS A 120 18.93 91.25 5.58
C LYS A 120 17.84 91.81 4.63
N CYS A 121 17.06 92.85 4.92
CA CYS A 121 17.07 93.93 5.91
C CYS A 121 15.66 94.10 6.51
#